data_AF-A0A382TPA1-F1
#
_entry.id   AF-A0A382TPA1-F1
#
_cell.length_a   1.000
_cell.length_b   1.000
_cell.length_c   1.000
_cell.angle_alpha   90.00
_cell.angle_beta   90.00
_cell.angle_gamma   90.00
#
_symmetry.space_group_name_H-M   'P 1'
#
loop_
_entity.id
_entity.type
_entity.pdbx_description
1 polymer ?
#
loop_
_entity_poly.entity_id
_entity_poly.type
_entity_poly.pdbx_seq_one_letter_code
_entity_poly.pdbx_strand_id
1 'polypeptide(L)' 'MKGFAKKFKDLPDYILKITYQIWEDKDVEAIRDYYADTPTVSLPTPTRSPAGVIYGAEPVIEATYATLKMFPDRQLLAE' A
#
# COMPACT_ATOMS: atom_id res chain seq x y z
N MET A 1 17.19 -6.49 -2.66
CA MET A 1 16.39 -7.74 -2.48
C MET A 1 16.29 -8.54 -3.78
N LYS A 2 16.45 -9.87 -3.77
CA LYS A 2 16.32 -10.71 -4.99
C LYS A 2 14.86 -10.76 -5.44
N GLY A 3 14.60 -10.45 -6.71
CA GLY A 3 13.24 -10.44 -7.29
C GLY A 3 12.45 -9.15 -7.07
N PHE A 4 13.05 -8.12 -6.46
CA PHE A 4 12.43 -6.80 -6.27
C PHE A 4 13.13 -5.74 -7.12
N ALA A 5 12.45 -4.62 -7.34
CA ALA A 5 13.04 -3.46 -8.02
C ALA A 5 14.31 -2.98 -7.30
N LYS A 6 15.31 -2.51 -8.07
CA LYS A 6 16.61 -2.03 -7.54
C LYS A 6 16.50 -0.87 -6.55
N LYS A 7 15.34 -0.18 -6.53
CA LYS A 7 15.05 0.90 -5.57
C LYS A 7 14.90 0.41 -4.13
N PHE A 8 14.76 -0.89 -3.89
CA PHE A 8 14.58 -1.48 -2.56
C PHE A 8 15.84 -2.17 -2.04
N LYS A 9 16.39 -1.64 -0.95
CA LYS A 9 17.60 -2.15 -0.30
C LYS A 9 17.31 -3.45 0.45
N ASP A 10 16.36 -3.39 1.38
CA ASP A 10 15.95 -4.46 2.29
C ASP A 10 14.43 -4.35 2.57
N LEU A 11 13.89 -5.27 3.38
CA LEU A 11 12.45 -5.33 3.65
C LEU A 11 11.92 -4.08 4.38
N PRO A 12 12.58 -3.55 5.44
CA PRO A 12 12.17 -2.28 6.04
C PRO A 12 12.14 -1.13 5.01
N ASP A 13 13.21 -0.99 4.21
CA ASP A 13 13.27 0.04 3.16
C ASP A 13 12.14 -0.11 2.13
N TYR A 14 11.77 -1.34 1.78
CA TYR A 14 10.60 -1.63 0.94
C TYR A 14 9.30 -1.10 1.58
N ILE A 15 9.00 -1.51 2.81
CA ILE A 15 7.76 -1.13 3.51
C ILE A 15 7.67 0.39 3.65
N LEU A 16 8.76 1.05 4.07
CA LEU A 16 8.78 2.50 4.27
C LEU A 16 8.57 3.26 2.95
N LYS A 17 9.25 2.86 1.88
CA LYS A 17 9.12 3.52 0.57
C LYS A 17 7.73 3.37 -0.03
N ILE A 18 7.14 2.18 0.01
CA ILE A 18 5.78 2.00 -0.53
C ILE A 18 4.74 2.75 0.32
N THR A 19 4.93 2.78 1.64
CA THR A 19 4.04 3.51 2.56
C THR A 19 4.10 5.01 2.27
N TYR A 20 5.31 5.55 2.12
CA TYR A 20 5.51 6.96 1.76
C TYR A 20 4.87 7.29 0.39
N GLN A 21 5.12 6.46 -0.63
CA GLN A 21 4.52 6.65 -1.96
C GLN A 21 2.98 6.69 -1.91
N ILE A 22 2.36 5.77 -1.17
CA ILE A 22 0.90 5.68 -1.10
C ILE A 22 0.31 6.87 -0.32
N TRP A 23 0.89 7.22 0.82
CA TRP A 23 0.27 8.14 1.78
C TRP A 23 0.74 9.59 1.66
N GLU A 24 2.04 9.81 1.46
CA GLU A 24 2.65 11.14 1.44
C GLU A 24 2.66 11.70 0.01
N ASP A 25 3.04 10.89 -0.98
CA ASP A 25 2.96 11.29 -2.39
C ASP A 25 1.53 11.17 -2.95
N LYS A 26 0.59 10.61 -2.16
CA LYS A 26 -0.82 10.38 -2.52
C LYS A 26 -1.00 9.53 -3.79
N ASP A 27 -0.02 8.70 -4.12
CA ASP A 27 -0.08 7.74 -5.22
C ASP A 27 -0.81 6.46 -4.78
N VAL A 28 -2.11 6.61 -4.52
CA VAL A 28 -2.97 5.54 -3.99
C VAL A 28 -3.08 4.38 -4.98
N GLU A 29 -3.07 4.67 -6.29
CA GLU A 29 -3.20 3.66 -7.33
C GLU A 29 -2.01 2.67 -7.34
N ALA A 30 -0.83 3.08 -6.85
CA ALA A 30 0.33 2.21 -6.69
C ALA A 30 0.09 1.02 -5.75
N ILE A 31 -0.99 1.02 -4.96
CA ILE A 31 -1.43 -0.16 -4.20
C ILE A 31 -1.58 -1.38 -5.12
N ARG A 32 -1.97 -1.21 -6.39
CA ARG A 32 -2.06 -2.30 -7.39
C ARG A 32 -0.72 -2.98 -7.68
N ASP A 33 0.39 -2.27 -7.52
CA ASP A 33 1.72 -2.82 -7.75
C ASP A 33 2.23 -3.63 -6.55
N TYR A 34 1.64 -3.44 -5.37
CA TYR A 34 2.12 -3.99 -4.10
C TYR A 34 1.16 -4.99 -3.44
N TYR A 35 -0.14 -4.82 -3.66
CA TYR A 35 -1.21 -5.66 -3.15
C TYR A 35 -1.76 -6.48 -4.31
N ALA A 36 -1.90 -7.78 -4.08
CA ALA A 36 -2.24 -8.70 -5.13
C ALA A 36 -3.70 -8.60 -5.58
N ASP A 37 -4.05 -9.35 -6.62
CA ASP A 37 -5.19 -9.15 -7.53
C ASP A 37 -4.88 -8.19 -8.70
N THR A 38 -3.64 -8.26 -9.19
CA THR A 38 -3.18 -7.53 -10.38
C THR A 38 -2.39 -8.47 -11.30
N PRO A 39 -2.12 -8.07 -12.57
CA PRO A 39 -1.46 -8.95 -13.55
C PRO A 39 -0.09 -9.51 -13.10
N THR A 40 0.51 -8.93 -12.06
CA THR A 40 1.88 -9.22 -11.60
C THR A 40 1.91 -10.06 -10.31
N VAL A 41 0.81 -10.20 -9.56
CA VAL A 41 0.78 -10.93 -8.27
C VAL A 41 -0.46 -11.83 -8.17
N SER A 42 -0.21 -13.15 -8.11
CA SER A 42 -1.21 -14.20 -8.39
C SER A 42 -2.18 -14.56 -7.26
N LEU A 43 -1.97 -14.08 -6.03
CA LEU A 43 -2.78 -14.46 -4.85
C LEU A 43 -3.20 -13.22 -4.06
N PRO A 44 -4.50 -12.96 -3.86
CA PRO A 44 -4.97 -11.74 -3.22
C PRO A 44 -4.38 -11.53 -1.81
N THR A 45 -3.79 -10.36 -1.58
CA THR A 45 -3.11 -10.04 -0.32
C THR A 45 -4.16 -9.80 0.77
N PRO A 46 -4.13 -10.55 1.88
CA PRO A 46 -5.01 -10.27 3.02
C PRO A 46 -4.54 -8.99 3.72
N THR A 47 -5.44 -8.03 3.89
CA THR A 47 -5.18 -6.77 4.59
C THR A 47 -6.16 -6.63 5.75
N ARG A 48 -5.67 -6.25 6.92
CA ARG A 48 -6.51 -6.08 8.11
C ARG A 48 -7.07 -4.67 8.14
N SER A 49 -8.40 -4.56 8.07
CA SER A 49 -9.14 -3.31 8.23
C SER A 49 -9.93 -3.31 9.55
N PRO A 50 -10.44 -2.16 10.02
CA PRO A 50 -11.34 -2.11 11.17
C PRO A 50 -12.61 -2.96 11.00
N ALA A 51 -13.07 -3.16 9.76
CA ALA A 51 -14.25 -3.96 9.44
C ALA A 51 -13.96 -5.48 9.32
N GLY A 52 -12.69 -5.89 9.38
CA GLY A 52 -12.28 -7.29 9.20
C GLY A 52 -11.13 -7.44 8.19
N VAL A 53 -10.89 -8.69 7.75
CA VAL A 53 -9.88 -8.99 6.71
C VAL A 53 -10.49 -8.75 5.34
N ILE A 54 -9.84 -7.89 4.55
CA ILE A 54 -10.16 -7.64 3.15
C ILE A 54 -9.08 -8.24 2.25
N TYR A 55 -9.43 -8.58 1.02
CA TYR A 55 -8.56 -9.28 0.09
C TYR A 55 -8.41 -8.47 -1.20
N GLY A 56 -7.17 -8.34 -1.66
CA GLY A 56 -6.88 -7.71 -2.95
C GLY A 56 -6.64 -6.20 -2.87
N ALA A 57 -6.23 -5.59 -4.00
CA ALA A 57 -5.88 -4.18 -4.08
C ALA A 57 -7.08 -3.22 -3.99
N GLU A 58 -8.17 -3.52 -4.68
CA GLU A 58 -9.35 -2.65 -4.79
C GLU A 58 -9.93 -2.20 -3.42
N PRO A 59 -10.24 -3.10 -2.47
CA PRO A 59 -10.80 -2.66 -1.19
C PRO A 59 -9.80 -1.85 -0.35
N VAL A 60 -8.49 -2.04 -0.55
CA VAL A 60 -7.44 -1.26 0.12
C VAL A 60 -7.38 0.16 -0.45
N ILE A 61 -7.58 0.31 -1.75
CA ILE A 61 -7.61 1.60 -2.46
C ILE A 61 -8.81 2.43 -2.03
N GLU A 62 -10.00 1.83 -2.02
CA GLU A 62 -11.22 2.48 -1.53
C GLU A 62 -11.06 2.97 -0.09
N ALA A 63 -10.52 2.12 0.79
CA ALA A 63 -10.27 2.47 2.19
C ALA A 63 -9.22 3.59 2.34
N THR A 64 -8.18 3.58 1.51
CA THR A 64 -7.11 4.59 1.54
C THR A 64 -7.66 5.96 1.13
N TYR A 65 -8.43 6.03 0.02
CA TYR A 65 -9.10 7.26 -0.39
C TYR A 65 -10.10 7.77 0.65
N ALA A 66 -10.91 6.88 1.23
CA ALA A 66 -11.84 7.25 2.29
C ALA A 66 -11.11 7.88 3.49
N THR A 67 -9.94 7.34 3.84
CA THR A 67 -9.14 7.87 4.96
C THR A 67 -8.49 9.21 4.62
N LEU A 68 -7.93 9.38 3.42
CA LEU A 68 -7.38 10.66 2.96
C LEU A 68 -8.44 11.76 2.90
N LYS A 69 -9.67 11.41 2.50
CA LYS A 69 -10.81 12.33 2.50
C LYS A 69 -11.22 12.76 3.91
N MET A 70 -11.16 11.84 4.88
CA MET A 70 -11.51 12.10 6.27
C MET A 70 -10.43 12.91 7.01
N PHE A 71 -9.17 12.71 6.65
CA PHE A 71 -8.01 13.36 7.28
C PHE A 71 -7.08 13.95 6.21
N PRO A 72 -7.46 15.08 5.57
CA PRO A 72 -6.70 15.66 4.46
C PRO A 72 -5.30 16.15 4.85
N ASP A 73 -5.13 16.55 6.12
CA ASP A 73 -3.88 17.08 6.69
C ASP A 73 -3.07 16.01 7.44
N ARG A 74 -3.41 14.73 7.27
CA ARG A 74 -2.64 13.65 7.92
C ARG A 74 -1.22 13.58 7.37
N GLN A 75 -0.30 13.17 8.23
CA GLN A 75 1.05 12.79 7.87
C GLN A 75 1.39 11.47 8.58
N LEU A 76 1.95 10.50 7.85
CA LEU A 76 2.45 9.24 8.37
C LEU A 76 3.93 9.37 8.67
N LEU A 77 4.29 9.41 9.95
CA LEU A 77 5.68 9.39 10.39
C LEU A 77 6.19 7.94 10.39
N ALA A 78 7.24 7.69 9.62
CA ALA A 78 7.96 6.44 9.62
C ALA A 78 9.05 6.49 10.72
N GLU A 79 8.83 5.80 11.84
CA GLU A 79 9.85 5.56 12.89
C GLU A 79 10.46 4.16 12.77
#